data_AF-A0A9E1H990-F1
#
_entry.id   AF-A0A9E1H990-F1
#
_cell.length_a   1.000
_cell.length_b   1.000
_cell.length_c   1.000
_cell.angle_alpha   90.00
_cell.angle_beta   90.00
_cell.angle_gamma   90.00
#
_symmetry.space_group_name_H-M   'P 1'
#
loop_
_entity.id
_entity.type
_entity.pdbx_description
1 polymer ?
#
loop_
_entity_poly.entity_id
_entity_poly.type
_entity_poly.pdbx_seq_one_letter_code
_entity_poly.pdbx_strand_id
1 'polypeptide(L)' 'MNEKVLKTLEYNKILNQLSEYACSPEAKKRCLALRPITDKTQIEQLQLQTKDALSRLFRCGNLSFSG' A
#
# COMPACT_ATOMS: atom_id res chain seq x y z
N MET A 1 -14.65 -7.86 8.99
CA MET A 1 -13.27 -8.11 9.48
C MET A 1 -13.18 -7.62 10.92
N ASN A 2 -12.66 -8.41 11.86
CA ASN A 2 -12.62 -8.03 13.28
C ASN A 2 -11.49 -7.00 13.55
N GLU A 3 -11.84 -5.81 14.01
CA GLU A 3 -10.88 -4.73 14.31
C GLU A 3 -9.89 -5.10 15.42
N LYS A 4 -10.34 -5.90 16.41
CA LYS A 4 -9.49 -6.43 17.48
C LYS A 4 -8.36 -7.30 16.93
N VAL A 5 -8.67 -8.14 15.94
CA VAL A 5 -7.69 -9.05 15.32
C VAL A 5 -6.67 -8.24 14.51
N LEU A 6 -7.10 -7.22 13.77
CA LEU A 6 -6.19 -6.34 13.02
C LEU A 6 -5.24 -5.57 13.95
N LYS A 7 -5.71 -5.19 15.15
CA LYS A 7 -4.88 -4.54 16.16
C LYS A 7 -3.87 -5.52 16.78
N THR A 8 -4.29 -6.76 17.05
CA THR A 8 -3.40 -7.85 17.53
C THR A 8 -2.35 -8.25 16.50
N LEU A 9 -2.71 -8.29 15.21
CA LEU A 9 -1.79 -8.56 14.10
C LEU A 9 -0.91 -7.35 13.75
N GLU A 10 -0.96 -6.29 14.55
CA GLU A 10 -0.20 -5.06 14.35
C GLU A 10 -0.41 -4.42 12.97
N TYR A 11 -1.54 -4.71 12.31
CA TYR A 11 -1.84 -4.21 10.97
C TYR A 11 -1.84 -2.68 10.91
N ASN A 12 -2.28 -2.02 12.00
CA ASN A 12 -2.19 -0.58 12.14
C ASN A 12 -0.75 -0.03 12.08
N LYS A 13 0.24 -0.74 12.63
CA LYS A 13 1.65 -0.32 12.52
C LYS A 13 2.13 -0.39 11.08
N ILE A 14 1.76 -1.46 10.37
CA ILE A 14 2.10 -1.63 8.95
C ILE A 14 1.50 -0.49 8.11
N LEU A 15 0.23 -0.14 8.33
CA LEU A 15 -0.43 0.96 7.62
C LEU A 15 0.22 2.31 7.91
N ASN A 16 0.60 2.57 9.17
CA ASN A 16 1.33 3.78 9.55
C ASN A 16 2.68 3.85 8.83
N GLN A 17 3.47 2.78 8.87
CA GLN A 17 4.76 2.71 8.19
C GLN A 17 4.62 2.89 6.68
N LEU A 18 3.59 2.29 6.05
CA LEU A 18 3.26 2.49 4.63
C LEU A 18 2.93 3.95 4.33
N SER A 19 2.21 4.63 5.23
CA SER A 19 1.86 6.04 5.06
C SER A 19 3.08 6.97 5.16
N GLU A 20 4.14 6.60 5.88
CA GLU A 20 5.36 7.41 5.94
C GLU A 20 6.07 7.48 4.58
N TYR A 21 5.99 6.41 3.78
CA TYR A 21 6.52 6.38 2.41
C TYR A 21 5.62 7.07 1.38
N ALA A 22 4.41 7.50 1.76
CA ALA A 22 3.51 8.18 0.85
C ALA A 22 3.89 9.66 0.68
N CYS A 23 4.12 10.05 -0.57
CA CYS A 23 4.60 11.40 -0.93
C CYS A 23 3.53 12.50 -0.77
N SER A 24 2.24 12.14 -0.72
CA SER A 24 1.11 13.09 -0.68
C SER A 24 0.14 12.80 0.48
N PRO A 25 -0.55 13.82 1.03
CA PRO A 25 -1.52 13.64 2.12
C PRO A 25 -2.69 12.73 1.72
N GLU A 26 -3.15 12.80 0.47
CA GLU A 26 -4.17 11.88 -0.05
C GLU A 26 -3.66 10.44 -0.20
N ALA A 27 -2.38 10.26 -0.53
CA ALA A 27 -1.76 8.95 -0.58
C ALA A 27 -1.63 8.35 0.83
N LYS A 28 -1.27 9.17 1.83
CA LYS A 28 -1.29 8.78 3.26
C LYS A 28 -2.67 8.31 3.70
N LYS A 29 -3.71 9.09 3.39
CA LYS A 29 -5.09 8.73 3.74
C LYS A 29 -5.54 7.43 3.07
N ARG A 30 -5.15 7.19 1.82
CA ARG A 30 -5.40 5.92 1.12
C ARG A 30 -4.63 4.75 1.74
N CYS A 31 -3.38 4.96 2.14
CA CYS A 31 -2.57 3.97 2.85
C CYS A 31 -3.23 3.55 4.17
N LEU A 32 -3.76 4.49 4.95
CA LEU A 32 -4.42 4.21 6.23
C LEU A 32 -5.82 3.58 6.08
N ALA A 33 -6.48 3.80 4.95
CA ALA A 33 -7.80 3.25 4.66
C ALA A 33 -7.76 1.83 4.03
N LEU A 34 -6.57 1.28 3.76
CA LEU A 34 -6.40 -0.06 3.20
C LEU A 34 -6.99 -1.10 4.15
N ARG A 35 -7.78 -2.01 3.58
CA ARG A 35 -8.40 -3.12 4.29
C ARG A 35 -8.00 -4.43 3.61
N PRO A 36 -7.88 -5.52 4.38
CA PRO A 36 -7.63 -6.84 3.80
C PRO A 36 -8.77 -7.21 2.86
N ILE A 37 -8.38 -7.67 1.67
CA ILE A 37 -9.29 -8.12 0.62
C ILE A 37 -9.41 -9.63 0.72
N THR A 38 -10.60 -10.17 0.46
CA THR A 38 -10.87 -11.62 0.49
C THR A 38 -11.01 -12.23 -0.89
N ASP A 39 -11.14 -11.40 -1.93
CA ASP A 39 -11.26 -11.82 -3.32
C ASP A 39 -9.88 -12.11 -3.94
N LYS A 40 -9.68 -13.33 -4.45
CA LYS A 40 -8.39 -13.75 -5.02
C LYS A 40 -8.03 -12.97 -6.27
N THR A 41 -8.97 -12.77 -7.18
CA THR A 41 -8.68 -12.10 -8.46
C THR A 41 -8.24 -10.66 -8.24
N GLN A 42 -8.89 -9.97 -7.30
CA GLN A 42 -8.53 -8.63 -6.91
C GLN A 42 -7.15 -8.57 -6.22
N ILE A 43 -6.82 -9.54 -5.37
CA ILE A 43 -5.50 -9.65 -4.74
C ILE A 43 -4.41 -9.84 -5.81
N GLU A 44 -4.61 -10.76 -6.76
CA GLU A 44 -3.63 -11.02 -7.82
C GLU A 44 -3.40 -9.79 -8.70
N GLN A 45 -4.47 -9.07 -9.07
CA GLN A 45 -4.35 -7.84 -9.82
C GLN A 45 -3.57 -6.76 -9.06
N LEU A 46 -3.85 -6.56 -7.78
CA LEU A 46 -3.14 -5.56 -6.96
C LEU A 46 -1.68 -5.95 -6.74
N GLN A 47 -1.39 -7.24 -6.55
CA GLN A 47 -0.02 -7.74 -6.46
C GLN A 47 0.73 -7.55 -7.79
N LEU A 48 0.08 -7.78 -8.93
CA LEU A 48 0.65 -7.54 -10.24
C LEU A 48 0.98 -6.05 -10.44
N GLN A 49 0.06 -5.16 -10.10
CA GLN A 49 0.31 -3.71 -10.14
C GLN A 49 1.46 -3.28 -9.24
N THR A 50 1.55 -3.86 -8.03
CA THR A 50 2.65 -3.59 -7.09
C THR A 50 3.98 -4.06 -7.66
N LYS A 51 4.02 -5.26 -8.27
CA LYS A 51 5.20 -5.81 -8.92
C LYS A 51 5.64 -4.96 -10.12
N ASP A 52 4.70 -4.52 -10.93
CA ASP A 52 4.98 -3.65 -12.09
C ASP A 52 5.54 -2.30 -11.65
N ALA A 53 4.90 -1.66 -10.66
CA ALA A 53 5.37 -0.41 -10.07
C ALA A 53 6.78 -0.55 -9.48
N LEU A 54 7.05 -1.64 -8.76
CA LEU A 54 8.38 -1.94 -8.24
C LEU A 54 9.40 -2.14 -9.36
N SER A 55 9.07 -2.94 -10.38
CA SER A 55 9.95 -3.15 -11.53
C SER A 55 10.28 -1.84 -12.23
N ARG A 56 9.30 -0.95 -12.35
CA ARG A 56 9.48 0.39 -12.91
C ARG A 56 10.37 1.28 -12.05
N LEU A 57 10.22 1.26 -10.73
CA LEU A 57 11.12 1.96 -9.80
C LEU A 57 12.57 1.45 -9.92
N PHE A 58 12.77 0.14 -10.01
CA PHE A 58 14.11 -0.44 -10.20
C PHE A 58 14.72 -0.07 -11.56
N ARG A 59 13.91 0.04 -12.61
CA ARG A 59 14.39 0.29 -13.98
C ARG A 59 14.56 1.76 -14.32
N CYS A 60 13.66 2.64 -13.86
CA CYS A 60 13.67 4.07 -14.15
C CYS A 60 14.14 4.94 -12.97
N GLY A 61 14.39 4.35 -11.80
CA GLY A 61 14.72 5.09 -10.59
C GLY A 61 13.50 5.73 -9.93
N ASN A 62 13.74 6.62 -8.96
CA ASN A 62 12.69 7.31 -8.24
C ASN A 62 11.86 8.19 -9.17
N LEU A 63 10.53 8.03 -9.10
CA LEU A 63 9.59 8.92 -9.77
C LEU A 63 9.66 10.29 -9.10
N SER A 64 10.29 11.26 -9.78
CA SER A 64 10.14 12.67 -9.40
C SER A 64 8.77 13.15 -9.86
N PHE A 65 7.93 13.53 -8.90
CA PHE A 65 6.65 14.22 -9.15
C PHE A 65 6.81 15.75 -9.20
N SER A 66 8.05 16.24 -9.30
CA SER A 66 8.35 17.65 -9.54
C SER A 66 8.05 17.97 -11.00
N GLY A 67 6.83 18.44 -11.25
CA GLY A 67 6.49 19.21 -12.44
C GLY A 67 6.89 20.67 -12.27
#